data_AF-A0A950CWF4-F1
#
_entry.id   AF-A0A950CWF4-F1
#
_cell.length_a   1.000
_cell.length_b   1.000
_cell.length_c   1.000
_cell.angle_alpha   90.00
_cell.angle_beta   90.00
_cell.angle_gamma   90.00
#
_symmetry.space_group_name_H-M   'P 1'
#
loop_
_entity.id
_entity.type
_entity.pdbx_description
1 polymer ?
#
loop_
_entity_poly.entity_id
_entity_poly.type
_entity_poly.pdbx_seq_one_letter_code
_entity_poly.pdbx_strand_id
1 'polypeptide(L)'
;MIRVVLPAHLRTLARVTGEVEVSVQGEVTLRAVLDALEGRYPVLCGAIRDHTSQRRRAFVRFFACEQDISHESPDMLLPAPVAAGVEPLLIVGAIAGGITLPKPSRAPEKAAF
;
A
#
# COMPACT_ATOMS: atom_id res chain seq x y z
N MET A 1 17.86 6.78 -4.68
CA MET A 1 16.46 7.23 -4.54
C MET A 1 15.58 6.04 -4.87
N ILE A 2 14.62 5.71 -4.02
CA ILE A 2 13.68 4.58 -4.22
C ILE A 2 12.30 5.17 -4.52
N ARG A 3 11.65 4.61 -5.54
CA ARG A 3 10.29 4.98 -5.94
C ARG A 3 9.29 4.08 -5.22
N VAL A 4 8.27 4.67 -4.63
CA VAL A 4 7.22 3.96 -3.88
C VAL A 4 5.86 4.34 -4.46
N VAL A 5 5.11 3.34 -4.88
CA VAL A 5 3.73 3.52 -5.34
C VAL A 5 2.79 3.25 -4.18
N LEU A 6 2.00 4.24 -3.83
CA LEU A 6 0.98 4.13 -2.78
C LEU A 6 -0.41 3.82 -3.37
N PRO A 7 -1.24 3.06 -2.65
CA PRO A 7 -2.63 2.83 -3.05
C PRO A 7 -3.44 4.14 -2.91
N ALA A 8 -4.54 4.26 -3.65
CA ALA A 8 -5.30 5.51 -3.79
C ALA A 8 -5.68 6.19 -2.46
N HIS A 9 -6.12 5.40 -1.47
CA HIS A 9 -6.48 5.92 -0.15
C HIS A 9 -5.28 6.50 0.61
N LEU A 10 -4.11 5.85 0.57
CA LEU A 10 -2.89 6.38 1.20
C LEU A 10 -2.34 7.59 0.46
N ARG A 11 -2.45 7.63 -0.88
CA ARG A 11 -2.10 8.83 -1.66
C ARG A 11 -2.93 10.04 -1.24
N THR A 12 -4.22 9.84 -1.06
CA THR A 12 -5.14 10.88 -0.58
C THR A 12 -4.76 11.35 0.82
N LEU A 13 -4.44 10.41 1.72
CA LEU A 13 -4.04 10.73 3.09
C LEU A 13 -2.72 11.50 3.15
N ALA A 14 -1.72 11.09 2.37
CA ALA A 14 -0.42 11.75 2.25
C ALA A 14 -0.44 13.01 1.38
N ARG A 15 -1.57 13.33 0.72
CA ARG A 15 -1.72 14.44 -0.22
C ARG A 15 -0.70 14.42 -1.36
N VAL A 16 -0.40 13.23 -1.86
CA VAL A 16 0.54 13.02 -2.98
C VAL A 16 -0.18 12.59 -4.24
N THR A 17 0.28 13.10 -5.37
CA THR A 17 -0.18 12.68 -6.70
C THR A 17 0.90 11.80 -7.34
N GLY A 18 0.57 10.54 -7.61
CA GLY A 18 1.48 9.60 -8.27
C GLY A 18 2.40 8.84 -7.30
N GLU A 19 3.64 8.65 -7.72
CA GLU A 19 4.69 7.94 -6.98
C GLU A 19 5.39 8.86 -5.99
N VAL A 20 5.94 8.27 -4.94
CA VAL A 20 6.69 8.95 -3.90
C VAL A 20 8.14 8.53 -3.97
N GLU A 21 9.05 9.49 -3.99
CA GLU A 21 10.48 9.22 -3.91
C GLU A 21 10.98 9.35 -2.47
N VAL A 22 11.67 8.31 -2.01
CA VAL A 22 12.33 8.27 -0.70
C VAL A 22 13.82 8.01 -0.85
N SER A 23 14.61 8.61 0.05
CA SER A 23 16.04 8.39 0.11
C SER A 23 16.34 7.50 1.31
N VAL A 24 17.02 6.38 1.06
CA VAL A 24 17.49 5.47 2.11
C VAL A 24 19.01 5.51 2.10
N GLN A 25 19.61 5.67 3.28
CA GLN A 25 21.06 5.64 3.48
C GLN A 25 21.47 4.24 3.92
N GLY A 26 22.48 3.66 3.27
CA GLY A 26 22.97 2.33 3.61
C GLY A 26 22.17 1.20 2.95
N GLU A 27 21.91 0.13 3.70
CA GLU A 27 21.22 -1.05 3.20
C GLU A 27 19.75 -0.76 2.85
N VAL A 28 19.37 -1.01 1.60
CA VAL A 28 18.02 -0.75 1.12
C VAL A 28 17.13 -1.96 1.46
N THR A 29 16.62 -1.98 2.68
CA THR A 29 15.67 -2.98 3.17
C THR A 29 14.23 -2.47 3.09
N LEU A 30 13.25 -3.38 3.16
CA LEU A 30 11.83 -2.99 3.24
C LEU A 30 11.58 -2.09 4.46
N ARG A 31 12.16 -2.42 5.62
CA ARG A 31 12.08 -1.58 6.84
C ARG A 31 12.60 -0.18 6.58
N ALA A 32 13.80 -0.05 6.01
CA ALA A 32 14.44 1.25 5.80
C ALA A 32 13.63 2.14 4.83
N VAL A 33 13.04 1.55 3.78
CA VAL A 33 12.14 2.27 2.87
C VAL A 33 10.87 2.73 3.58
N LEU A 34 10.25 1.87 4.39
CA LEU A 34 9.05 2.22 5.15
C LEU A 34 9.34 3.29 6.21
N ASP A 35 10.47 3.21 6.90
CA ASP A 35 10.92 4.22 7.88
C ASP A 35 11.13 5.58 7.21
N ALA A 36 11.80 5.60 6.04
CA ALA A 36 11.99 6.83 5.27
C ALA A 36 10.66 7.42 4.76
N LEU A 37 9.73 6.56 4.34
CA LEU A 37 8.40 6.95 3.90
C LEU A 37 7.57 7.55 5.04
N GLU A 38 7.50 6.86 6.18
CA GLU A 38 6.76 7.30 7.37
C GLU A 38 7.38 8.54 8.01
N GLY A 39 8.71 8.68 7.98
CA GLY A 39 9.40 9.90 8.40
C GLY A 39 9.07 11.10 7.52
N ARG A 40 8.87 10.89 6.21
CA ARG A 40 8.48 11.95 5.27
C ARG A 40 6.98 12.25 5.30
N TYR A 41 6.16 11.25 5.55
CA TYR A 41 4.70 11.37 5.64
C TYR A 41 4.20 10.75 6.96
N PRO A 42 4.31 11.47 8.09
CA PRO A 42 3.90 10.97 9.40
C PRO A 42 2.43 10.53 9.46
N VAL A 43 1.59 11.05 8.57
CA VAL A 43 0.18 10.65 8.41
C VAL A 43 -0.01 9.20 7.94
N LEU A 44 1.03 8.56 7.39
CA LEU A 44 0.99 7.16 6.95
C LEU A 44 1.35 6.17 8.07
N CYS A 45 1.91 6.66 9.18
CA CYS A 45 2.13 5.87 10.39
C CYS A 45 0.79 5.30 10.88
N GLY A 46 0.75 4.02 11.27
CA GLY A 46 -0.50 3.35 11.66
C GLY A 46 -1.37 2.89 10.50
N ALA A 47 -1.19 3.43 9.29
CA ALA A 47 -1.92 3.02 8.11
C ALA A 47 -1.26 1.82 7.41
N ILE A 48 0.07 1.85 7.30
CA ILE A 48 0.88 0.80 6.65
C ILE A 48 1.33 -0.25 7.69
N ARG A 49 1.98 0.21 8.76
CA ARG A 49 2.41 -0.60 9.91
C ARG A 49 1.60 -0.24 11.14
N ASP A 50 1.37 -1.21 12.00
CA ASP A 50 0.79 -0.98 13.33
C ASP A 50 1.71 -0.04 14.14
N HIS A 51 1.12 0.97 14.78
CA HIS A 51 1.86 2.03 15.47
C HIS A 51 2.76 1.51 16.59
N THR A 52 2.33 0.44 17.26
CA THR A 52 2.99 -0.07 18.47
C THR A 52 3.94 -1.21 18.14
N SER A 53 3.49 -2.18 17.36
CA SER A 53 4.24 -3.39 17.03
C SER A 53 5.11 -3.26 15.80
N GLN A 54 4.95 -2.19 15.00
CA GLN A 54 5.62 -1.98 13.72
C GLN A 54 5.40 -3.14 12.71
N ARG A 55 4.40 -3.99 12.98
CA ARG A 55 4.04 -5.10 12.10
C ARG A 55 3.17 -4.60 10.97
N ARG A 56 3.39 -5.15 9.77
CA ARG A 56 2.52 -4.97 8.61
C ARG A 56 1.07 -5.29 8.98
N ARG A 57 0.12 -4.42 8.61
CA ARG A 57 -1.32 -4.73 8.78
C ARG A 57 -1.73 -5.81 7.76
N ALA A 58 -2.61 -6.73 8.18
CA ALA A 58 -3.04 -7.87 7.35
C ALA A 58 -3.58 -7.49 5.95
N PHE A 59 -4.12 -6.28 5.81
CA PHE A 59 -4.67 -5.78 4.55
C PHE A 59 -3.67 -4.97 3.70
N VAL A 60 -2.38 -4.99 4.03
CA VAL A 60 -1.33 -4.32 3.25
C VAL A 60 -0.40 -5.38 2.67
N ARG A 61 -0.12 -5.27 1.37
CA ARG A 61 0.82 -6.13 0.65
C ARG A 61 1.93 -5.29 0.03
N PHE A 62 3.10 -5.89 -0.09
CA PHE A 62 4.31 -5.27 -0.63
C PHE A 62 4.80 -6.07 -1.83
N PHE A 63 5.04 -5.39 -2.95
CA PHE A 63 5.62 -6.02 -4.13
C PHE A 63 6.88 -5.29 -4.56
N ALA A 64 7.90 -6.06 -4.88
CA ALA A 64 9.16 -5.60 -5.46
C ALA A 64 9.45 -6.45 -6.70
N CYS A 65 9.75 -5.83 -7.85
CA CYS A 65 9.95 -6.56 -9.10
C CYS A 65 8.79 -7.53 -9.42
N GLU A 66 7.56 -7.07 -9.23
CA GLU A 66 6.31 -7.85 -9.40
C GLU A 66 6.16 -9.08 -8.48
N GLN A 67 7.07 -9.28 -7.52
CA GLN A 67 7.05 -10.39 -6.57
C GLN A 67 6.47 -9.95 -5.24
N ASP A 68 5.57 -10.77 -4.67
CA ASP A 68 4.98 -10.54 -3.35
C ASP A 68 6.01 -10.83 -2.25
N ILE A 69 6.52 -9.78 -1.60
CA ILE A 69 7.47 -9.85 -0.49
C ILE A 69 6.80 -9.60 0.87
N SER A 70 5.47 -9.67 0.93
CA SER A 70 4.66 -9.35 2.11
C SER A 70 4.95 -10.23 3.34
N HIS A 71 5.45 -11.44 3.11
CA HIS A 71 5.75 -12.44 4.14
C HIS A 71 7.24 -12.59 4.41
N GLU A 72 8.07 -11.89 3.64
CA GLU A 72 9.51 -11.88 3.82
C GLU A 72 9.90 -11.06 5.05
N SER A 73 11.13 -11.28 5.52
CA SER A 73 11.70 -10.46 6.59
C SER A 73 11.75 -8.99 6.15
N PRO A 74 11.31 -8.03 6.99
CA PRO A 74 11.40 -6.61 6.67
C PRO A 74 12.86 -6.11 6.59
N ASP A 75 13.79 -6.88 7.16
CA ASP A 75 15.23 -6.61 7.16
C ASP A 75 15.94 -7.28 5.97
N MET A 76 15.20 -7.97 5.08
CA MET A 76 15.74 -8.47 3.81
C MET A 76 16.09 -7.30 2.89
N LEU A 77 17.22 -7.40 2.19
CA LEU A 77 17.60 -6.48 1.13
C LEU A 77 16.58 -6.53 -0.01
N LEU A 78 16.14 -5.36 -0.47
CA LEU A 78 15.27 -5.27 -1.63
C LEU A 78 16.06 -5.63 -2.90
N PRO A 79 15.37 -6.18 -3.93
CA PRO A 79 15.98 -6.45 -5.22
C PRO A 79 16.69 -5.24 -5.81
N ALA A 80 17.81 -5.49 -6.50
CA ALA A 80 18.64 -4.43 -7.10
C ALA A 80 17.86 -3.42 -7.97
N PRO A 81 16.85 -3.81 -8.79
CA PRO A 81 16.06 -2.84 -9.56
C PRO A 81 15.29 -1.85 -8.69
N VAL A 82 14.76 -2.29 -7.54
CA VAL A 82 14.06 -1.42 -6.58
C VAL A 82 15.05 -0.58 -5.79
N ALA A 83 16.17 -1.16 -5.36
CA ALA A 83 17.22 -0.44 -4.64
C ALA A 83 17.86 0.66 -5.49
N ALA A 84 17.98 0.43 -6.81
CA ALA A 84 18.46 1.42 -7.78
C ALA A 84 17.39 2.46 -8.18
N GLY A 85 16.12 2.27 -7.80
CA GLY A 85 15.01 3.14 -8.20
C GLY A 85 14.59 2.98 -9.67
N VAL A 86 15.02 1.90 -10.33
CA VAL A 86 14.60 1.56 -11.70
C VAL A 86 13.15 1.11 -11.68
N GLU A 87 12.81 0.23 -10.73
CA GLU A 87 11.45 -0.26 -10.51
C GLU A 87 10.90 0.25 -9.18
N PRO A 88 9.59 0.53 -9.07
CA PRO A 88 9.01 0.99 -7.83
C PRO A 88 8.74 -0.16 -6.84
N LEU A 89 8.83 0.15 -5.55
CA LEU A 89 8.19 -0.65 -4.51
C LEU A 89 6.69 -0.35 -4.51
N LEU A 90 5.86 -1.37 -4.71
CA LEU A 90 4.41 -1.24 -4.76
C LEU A 90 3.82 -1.58 -3.38
N ILE A 91 3.11 -0.61 -2.81
CA ILE A 91 2.27 -0.83 -1.62
C ILE A 91 0.83 -1.00 -2.10
N VAL A 92 0.23 -2.14 -1.79
CA VAL A 92 -1.13 -2.47 -2.20
C VAL A 92 -2.00 -2.68 -0.97
N GLY A 93 -3.08 -1.91 -0.86
CA GLY A 93 -4.14 -2.19 0.10
C GLY A 93 -5.07 -3.26 -0.44
N ALA A 94 -5.31 -4.33 0.31
CA ALA A 94 -6.41 -5.24 0.05
C ALA A 94 -7.73 -4.46 0.22
N ILE A 95 -8.34 -4.09 -0.89
CA ILE A 95 -9.68 -3.50 -0.91
C ILE A 95 -10.67 -4.66 -0.77
N ALA A 96 -11.42 -4.68 0.33
CA ALA A 96 -12.69 -5.40 0.37
C ALA A 96 -13.67 -4.68 -0.58
N GLY A 97 -13.53 -4.94 -1.89
CA GLY A 97 -14.29 -4.28 -2.95
C GLY A 97 -15.64 -4.94 -3.15
N GLY A 98 -16.57 -4.75 -2.21
CA GLY A 98 -17.98 -5.06 -2.44
C GLY A 98 -18.62 -3.92 -3.23
N ILE A 99 -18.76 -4.07 -4.56
CA ILE A 99 -19.70 -3.23 -5.30
C ILE A 99 -21.12 -3.58 -4.85
N THR A 100 -21.74 -2.73 -4.03
CA THR A 100 -23.18 -2.87 -3.77
C THR A 100 -23.90 -2.34 -5.00
N LEU A 101 -24.22 -3.23 -5.95
CA LEU A 101 -25.20 -2.92 -6.98
C LEU A 101 -26.52 -2.56 -6.28
N PRO A 102 -27.24 -1.52 -6.71
CA PRO A 102 -28.57 -1.25 -6.18
C PRO A 102 -29.44 -2.49 -6.43
N LYS A 103 -30.04 -3.04 -5.37
CA LYS A 103 -31.04 -4.11 -5.51
C LYS A 103 -32.14 -3.60 -6.44
N PRO A 104 -32.55 -4.36 -7.47
CA PRO A 104 -33.70 -3.96 -8.27
C PRO A 104 -34.90 -3.80 -7.35
N SER A 105 -35.53 -2.62 -7.38
CA SER A 105 -36.76 -2.37 -6.64
C SER A 105 -37.79 -3.39 -7.09
N ARG A 106 -38.31 -4.21 -6.17
CA ARG A 106 -39.49 -5.05 -6.47
C ARG A 106 -40.60 -4.12 -6.96
N ALA A 107 -40.97 -4.26 -8.23
CA ALA A 107 -42.19 -3.66 -8.74
C ALA A 107 -43.38 -4.22 -7.93
N PRO A 108 -44.38 -3.39 -7.60
CA PRO A 108 -45.59 -3.90 -6.97
C PRO A 108 -46.31 -4.81 -7.96
N GLU A 109 -46.50 -6.07 -7.55
CA GLU A 109 -47.42 -7.01 -8.17
C GLU A 109 -48.83 -6.41 -8.09
N LYS A 110 -49.28 -5.78 -9.18
CA LYS A 110 -50.66 -5.35 -9.29
C LYS A 110 -51.50 -6.59 -9.50
N ALA A 111 -52.21 -6.95 -8.44
CA ALA A 111 -53.24 -7.97 -8.40
C ALA A 111 -54.24 -7.80 -9.54
N ALA A 112 -54.56 -8.95 -10.14
CA ALA A 112 -55.67 -9.12 -11.05
C ALA A 112 -56.99 -8.68 -10.40
N PHE A 113 -57.79 -7.94 -11.16
CA PHE A 113 -59.25 -7.96 -11.14
C PHE A 113 -59.75 -7.67 -12.56
#